data_AF-A0A258QC36-F1
#
_entry.id   AF-A0A258QC36-F1
#
_cell.length_a   1.000
_cell.length_b   1.000
_cell.length_c   1.000
_cell.angle_alpha   90.00
_cell.angle_beta   90.00
_cell.angle_gamma   90.00
#
_symmetry.space_group_name_H-M   'P 1'
#
loop_
_entity.id
_entity.type
_entity.pdbx_description
1 polymer ?
#
loop_
_entity_poly.entity_id
_entity_poly.type
_entity_poly.pdbx_seq_one_letter_code
_entity_poly.pdbx_strand_id
1 'polypeptide(L)'
;ADEEGDWAIHCHKSHHTMNAMGHNLPTMIGVDHRGVGKKINSLIPDYMVMGERGMGDMSEMEMPIPDNTARMMTGMGPFGSVEMGGMFSVLKVRRDQKPGDYADPGWYKHPAGTVAEAYKGALPTAPTQPNAAKPMQSTSPSSTKEIEVQVRKPNGHSGH
;
A
#
# COMPACT_ATOMS: atom_id res chain seq x y z
N ALA A 1 22.98 14.81 13.13
CA ALA A 1 21.62 14.91 12.60
C ALA A 1 21.22 16.37 12.72
N ASP A 2 21.31 17.08 11.61
CA ASP A 2 21.09 18.53 11.45
C ASP A 2 19.65 18.86 11.02
N GLU A 3 18.90 17.87 10.53
CA GLU A 3 17.51 18.02 10.10
C GLU A 3 16.52 17.53 11.18
N GLU A 4 15.88 18.48 11.86
CA GLU A 4 14.88 18.20 12.89
C GLU A 4 13.61 17.59 12.29
N GLY A 5 13.09 16.53 12.91
CA GLY A 5 11.92 15.85 12.39
C GLY A 5 11.71 14.43 12.91
N ASP A 6 10.69 13.78 12.37
CA ASP A 6 10.41 12.36 12.56
C ASP A 6 10.67 11.63 11.24
N TRP A 7 11.70 10.79 11.22
CA TRP A 7 12.23 10.17 10.01
C TRP A 7 11.94 8.68 10.00
N ALA A 8 11.17 8.21 9.02
CA ALA A 8 10.95 6.79 8.83
C ALA A 8 12.23 6.12 8.30
N ILE A 9 12.66 5.06 8.99
CA ILE A 9 13.75 4.20 8.57
C ILE A 9 13.19 2.80 8.42
N HIS A 10 13.29 2.25 7.22
CA HIS A 10 12.81 0.91 6.90
C HIS A 10 13.67 0.30 5.78
N CYS A 11 13.52 -1.01 5.56
CA CYS A 11 14.11 -1.64 4.39
C CYS A 11 13.37 -1.18 3.13
N HIS A 12 14.11 -0.73 2.12
CA HIS A 12 13.53 -0.22 0.86
C HIS A 12 13.02 -1.33 -0.08
N LYS A 13 13.14 -2.61 0.27
CA LYS A 13 12.50 -3.69 -0.51
C LYS A 13 11.00 -3.67 -0.22
N SER A 14 10.17 -3.56 -1.26
CA SER A 14 8.73 -3.38 -1.12
C SER A 14 8.03 -4.52 -0.37
N HIS A 15 8.55 -5.75 -0.41
CA HIS A 15 8.00 -6.86 0.36
C HIS A 15 8.52 -6.93 1.81
N HIS A 16 9.46 -6.07 2.20
CA HIS A 16 9.99 -5.99 3.57
C HIS A 16 9.34 -4.88 4.41
N THR A 17 8.49 -4.03 3.84
CA THR A 17 7.68 -3.09 4.63
C THR A 17 6.40 -3.71 5.16
N MET A 18 6.13 -4.97 4.79
CA MET A 18 4.92 -5.70 5.15
C MET A 18 5.29 -6.97 5.90
N ASN A 19 4.71 -7.15 7.09
CA ASN A 19 4.76 -8.40 7.86
C ASN A 19 4.10 -9.55 7.07
N ALA A 20 4.07 -10.75 7.66
CA ALA A 20 3.64 -12.02 7.06
C ALA A 20 2.43 -11.92 6.10
N MET A 21 2.71 -11.55 4.86
CA MET A 21 1.81 -11.54 3.74
C MET A 21 2.17 -12.74 2.88
N GLY A 22 1.16 -13.51 2.47
CA GLY A 22 1.41 -14.70 1.67
C GLY A 22 2.11 -14.33 0.35
N HIS A 23 3.20 -15.02 0.04
CA HIS A 23 3.81 -14.98 -1.28
C HIS A 23 3.00 -15.85 -2.25
N ASN A 24 3.04 -15.56 -3.55
CA ASN A 24 2.35 -16.28 -4.64
C ASN A 24 0.81 -16.17 -4.67
N LEU A 25 0.21 -15.20 -3.97
CA LEU A 25 -1.19 -14.84 -4.21
C LEU A 25 -1.27 -13.83 -5.38
N PRO A 26 -2.22 -14.00 -6.32
CA PRO A 26 -2.49 -12.98 -7.34
C PRO A 26 -2.86 -11.65 -6.68
N THR A 27 -2.42 -10.53 -7.27
CA THR A 27 -2.89 -9.21 -6.85
C THR A 27 -4.38 -9.07 -7.18
N MET A 28 -5.18 -8.70 -6.18
CA MET A 28 -6.63 -8.56 -6.30
C MET A 28 -7.08 -7.09 -6.34
N ILE A 29 -6.13 -6.14 -6.42
CA ILE A 29 -6.41 -4.71 -6.47
C ILE A 29 -7.23 -4.38 -7.73
N GLY A 30 -8.39 -3.73 -7.54
CA GLY A 30 -9.28 -3.34 -8.64
C GLY A 30 -10.17 -4.46 -9.19
N VAL A 31 -10.16 -5.66 -8.60
CA VAL A 31 -11.11 -6.73 -8.94
C VAL A 31 -12.45 -6.50 -8.22
N ASP A 32 -13.57 -6.55 -8.95
CA ASP A 32 -14.92 -6.41 -8.36
C ASP A 32 -15.34 -7.67 -7.61
N HIS A 33 -15.26 -7.63 -6.28
CA HIS A 33 -15.64 -8.76 -5.43
C HIS A 33 -17.09 -8.71 -4.95
N ARG A 34 -17.90 -7.69 -5.29
CA ARG A 34 -19.22 -7.48 -4.65
C ARG A 34 -20.18 -8.66 -4.79
N GLY A 35 -20.15 -9.35 -5.92
CA GLY A 35 -20.99 -10.54 -6.17
C GLY A 35 -20.44 -11.81 -5.52
N VAL A 36 -19.12 -11.97 -5.51
CA VAL A 36 -18.44 -13.16 -4.99
C VAL A 36 -18.37 -13.10 -3.46
N GLY A 37 -18.02 -11.96 -2.89
CA GLY A 37 -17.97 -11.72 -1.45
C GLY A 37 -19.30 -11.99 -0.76
N LYS A 38 -20.45 -11.63 -1.38
CA LYS A 38 -21.78 -11.98 -0.84
C LYS A 38 -22.01 -13.49 -0.77
N LYS A 39 -21.61 -14.24 -1.81
CA LYS A 39 -21.73 -15.70 -1.82
C LYS A 39 -20.81 -16.35 -0.80
N ILE A 40 -19.56 -15.88 -0.69
CA ILE A 40 -18.62 -16.40 0.29
C ILE A 40 -19.10 -16.10 1.72
N ASN A 41 -19.55 -14.88 2.01
CA ASN A 41 -20.09 -14.53 3.34
C ASN A 41 -21.33 -15.32 3.73
N SER A 42 -22.15 -15.76 2.75
CA SER A 42 -23.29 -16.63 3.05
C SER A 42 -22.88 -18.04 3.52
N LEU A 43 -21.65 -18.46 3.23
CA LEU A 43 -21.09 -19.76 3.62
C LEU A 43 -20.10 -19.65 4.78
N ILE A 44 -19.37 -18.53 4.87
CA ILE A 44 -18.34 -18.24 5.88
C ILE A 44 -18.59 -16.81 6.37
N PRO A 45 -19.37 -16.62 7.45
CA PRO A 45 -19.84 -15.31 7.92
C PRO A 45 -18.75 -14.30 8.28
N ASP A 46 -17.52 -14.77 8.49
CA ASP A 46 -16.37 -13.96 8.90
C ASP A 46 -15.34 -13.75 7.77
N TYR A 47 -15.74 -13.95 6.50
CA TYR A 47 -14.84 -13.77 5.37
C TYR A 47 -14.61 -12.29 5.08
N MET A 48 -13.39 -11.81 5.36
CA MET A 48 -12.95 -10.46 5.03
C MET A 48 -12.33 -10.41 3.65
N VAL A 49 -12.90 -9.59 2.76
CA VAL A 49 -12.34 -9.35 1.44
C VAL A 49 -11.10 -8.48 1.59
N MET A 50 -9.96 -9.09 1.32
CA MET A 50 -8.65 -8.47 1.48
C MET A 50 -8.13 -7.98 0.12
N GLY A 51 -7.63 -6.74 0.06
CA GLY A 51 -6.82 -6.24 -1.06
C GLY A 51 -7.56 -5.60 -2.24
N GLU A 52 -8.85 -5.26 -2.13
CA GLU A 52 -9.60 -4.56 -3.19
C GLU A 52 -9.14 -3.10 -3.36
N ARG A 53 -8.89 -2.39 -2.25
CA ARG A 53 -8.66 -0.94 -2.20
C ARG A 53 -7.26 -0.53 -1.73
N GLY A 54 -6.37 -1.51 -1.53
CA GLY A 54 -5.03 -1.30 -0.99
C GLY A 54 -4.86 -1.83 0.43
N MET A 55 -3.64 -1.72 0.97
CA MET A 55 -3.28 -2.26 2.28
C MET A 55 -3.73 -1.36 3.44
N GLY A 56 -3.93 -0.06 3.21
CA GLY A 56 -4.35 0.90 4.23
C GLY A 56 -5.67 0.54 4.91
N ASP A 57 -6.67 0.11 4.14
CA ASP A 57 -7.96 -0.35 4.64
C ASP A 57 -7.83 -1.57 5.58
N MET A 58 -6.78 -2.39 5.44
CA MET A 58 -6.52 -3.50 6.36
C MET A 58 -6.03 -3.04 7.74
N SER A 59 -5.50 -1.81 7.85
CA SER A 59 -5.08 -1.25 9.14
C SER A 59 -6.27 -0.86 10.03
N GLU A 60 -7.43 -0.62 9.44
CA GLU A 60 -8.68 -0.30 10.15
C GLU A 60 -9.51 -1.55 10.48
N MET A 61 -9.19 -2.69 9.86
CA MET A 61 -9.89 -3.96 10.06
C MET A 61 -9.10 -4.88 10.99
N GLU A 62 -9.32 -4.72 12.30
CA GLU A 62 -8.60 -5.49 13.33
C GLU A 62 -9.05 -6.97 13.30
N MET A 63 -8.21 -7.82 12.71
CA MET A 63 -8.39 -9.28 12.74
C MET A 63 -7.81 -9.85 14.04
N PRO A 64 -8.43 -10.87 14.66
CA PRO A 64 -7.80 -11.60 15.74
C PRO A 64 -6.56 -12.35 15.20
N ILE A 65 -5.37 -11.93 15.63
CA ILE A 65 -4.08 -12.54 15.28
C ILE A 65 -3.47 -13.14 16.55
N PRO A 66 -2.79 -14.30 16.51
CA PRO A 66 -2.15 -14.86 17.70
C PRO A 66 -1.19 -13.88 18.38
N ASP A 67 -1.14 -13.88 19.72
CA ASP A 67 -0.36 -12.92 20.52
C ASP A 67 1.13 -12.83 20.16
N ASN A 68 1.69 -13.89 19.55
CA ASN A 68 3.08 -13.98 19.14
C ASN A 68 3.35 -13.51 17.69
N THR A 69 2.36 -12.93 17.02
CA THR A 69 2.53 -12.40 15.67
C THR A 69 2.84 -10.91 15.70
N ALA A 70 3.82 -10.49 14.91
CA ALA A 70 4.03 -9.07 14.68
C ALA A 70 2.80 -8.51 13.92
N ARG A 71 2.21 -7.43 14.45
CA ARG A 71 0.99 -6.82 13.88
C ARG A 71 1.19 -6.56 12.39
N MET A 72 0.26 -7.02 11.56
CA MET A 72 0.39 -6.92 10.09
C MET A 72 0.50 -5.47 9.60
N MET A 73 -0.09 -4.54 10.34
CA MET A 73 0.00 -3.09 10.20
C MET A 73 0.18 -2.49 11.60
N THR A 74 1.17 -1.63 11.82
CA THR A 74 1.38 -1.03 13.15
C THR A 74 2.06 0.32 13.05
N GLY A 75 2.00 1.09 14.12
CA GLY A 75 2.61 2.41 14.21
C GLY A 75 1.54 3.48 14.14
N MET A 76 1.49 4.32 15.16
CA MET A 76 0.73 5.56 15.13
C MET A 76 1.71 6.68 14.82
N GLY A 77 1.35 7.55 13.89
CA GLY A 77 2.02 8.80 13.60
C GLY A 77 1.18 9.99 14.09
N PRO A 78 1.67 11.22 13.92
CA PRO A 78 0.95 12.42 14.34
C PRO A 78 -0.35 12.65 13.54
N PHE A 79 -0.52 11.98 12.39
CA PHE A 79 -1.65 12.14 11.48
C PHE A 79 -2.46 10.86 11.22
N GLY A 80 -2.20 9.77 11.96
CA GLY A 80 -2.89 8.49 11.78
C GLY A 80 -1.96 7.29 11.74
N SER A 81 -2.45 6.16 11.24
CA SER A 81 -1.69 4.92 11.09
C SER A 81 -0.49 5.13 10.17
N VAL A 82 0.68 4.65 10.59
CA VAL A 82 1.83 4.50 9.71
C VAL A 82 1.71 3.12 9.12
N GLU A 83 1.21 3.03 7.90
CA GLU A 83 0.77 1.80 7.21
C GLU A 83 1.93 0.85 6.82
N MET A 84 2.87 0.62 7.73
CA MET A 84 4.01 -0.26 7.59
C MET A 84 3.87 -1.38 8.62
N GLY A 85 3.99 -2.63 8.18
CA GLY A 85 3.78 -3.81 9.03
C GLY A 85 4.92 -4.05 9.99
N GLY A 86 5.09 -3.20 11.00
CA GLY A 86 6.05 -3.39 12.11
C GLY A 86 7.54 -3.38 11.75
N MET A 87 7.89 -3.39 10.47
CA MET A 87 9.28 -3.43 9.98
C MET A 87 9.81 -2.04 9.62
N PHE A 88 9.55 -1.06 10.49
CA PHE A 88 10.13 0.26 10.39
C PHE A 88 10.44 0.82 11.77
N SER A 89 11.24 1.86 11.80
CA SER A 89 11.49 2.67 12.99
C SER A 89 11.32 4.14 12.64
N VAL A 90 10.91 4.95 13.62
CA VAL A 90 10.90 6.42 13.47
C VAL A 90 12.07 6.99 14.26
N LEU A 91 13.05 7.54 13.56
CA LEU A 91 14.12 8.30 14.17
C LEU A 91 13.62 9.72 14.49
N LYS A 92 13.63 10.06 15.77
CA LYS A 92 13.26 11.39 16.25
C LYS A 92 14.50 12.24 16.39
N VAL A 93 14.63 13.29 15.57
CA VAL A 93 15.73 14.24 15.64
C VAL A 93 15.22 15.52 16.31
N ARG A 94 15.82 15.89 17.44
CA ARG A 94 15.46 17.08 18.23
C ARG A 94 16.73 17.86 18.60
N ARG A 95 16.70 19.18 18.44
CA ARG A 95 17.82 20.06 18.78
C ARG A 95 18.13 20.08 20.28
N ASP A 96 17.10 19.92 21.10
CA ASP A 96 17.14 19.98 22.56
C ASP A 96 17.26 18.61 23.24
N GLN A 97 17.53 17.53 22.47
CA GLN A 97 17.79 16.20 23.04
C GLN A 97 19.08 16.22 23.87
N LYS A 98 18.96 15.93 25.17
CA LYS A 98 20.12 15.88 26.08
C LYS A 98 20.94 14.61 25.86
N PRO A 99 22.28 14.65 26.01
CA PRO A 99 23.11 13.45 25.98
C PRO A 99 22.66 12.43 27.03
N GLY A 100 22.46 11.17 26.63
CA GLY A 100 22.04 10.09 27.51
C GLY A 100 20.56 10.10 27.91
N ASP A 101 19.76 11.03 27.37
CA ASP A 101 18.31 11.02 27.53
C ASP A 101 17.68 10.14 26.45
N TYR A 102 16.98 9.08 26.88
CA TYR A 102 16.28 8.12 26.02
C TYR A 102 14.76 8.18 26.20
N ALA A 103 14.24 9.20 26.90
CA ALA A 103 12.80 9.42 26.99
C ALA A 103 12.23 9.74 25.60
N ASP A 104 10.97 9.38 25.36
CA ASP A 104 10.27 9.74 24.13
C ASP A 104 10.01 11.25 24.12
N PRO A 105 10.61 12.04 23.20
CA PRO A 105 10.38 13.47 23.10
C PRO A 105 9.00 13.81 22.49
N GLY A 106 8.22 12.80 22.09
CA GLY A 106 6.94 12.96 21.39
C GLY A 106 7.11 13.33 19.92
N TRP A 107 6.00 13.64 19.25
CA TRP A 107 5.98 14.00 17.84
C TRP A 107 6.61 15.36 17.56
N TYR A 108 7.21 15.49 16.37
CA TYR A 108 7.80 16.72 15.92
C TYR A 108 6.74 17.81 15.78
N LYS A 109 7.03 19.01 16.30
CA LYS A 109 6.14 20.17 16.22
C LYS A 109 6.39 20.89 14.91
N HIS A 110 5.52 20.62 13.94
CA HIS A 110 5.57 21.29 12.64
C HIS A 110 5.43 22.82 12.78
N PRO A 111 6.25 23.62 12.09
CA PRO A 111 6.11 25.07 12.11
C PRO A 111 4.73 25.52 11.63
N ALA A 112 4.25 26.65 12.15
CA ALA A 112 2.94 27.20 11.77
C ALA A 112 2.84 27.39 10.25
N GLY A 113 1.73 26.94 9.66
CA GLY A 113 1.48 27.03 8.21
C GLY A 113 2.17 25.96 7.35
N THR A 114 2.91 25.00 7.93
CA THR A 114 3.56 23.91 7.17
C THR A 114 2.74 22.63 7.07
N VAL A 115 1.74 22.48 7.94
CA VAL A 115 0.81 21.34 7.91
C VAL A 115 -0.30 21.65 6.92
N ALA A 116 -0.58 20.70 6.03
CA ALA A 116 -1.67 20.83 5.07
C ALA A 116 -3.03 20.94 5.79
N GLU A 117 -3.91 21.77 5.25
CA GLU A 117 -5.28 21.93 5.72
C GLU A 117 -6.29 21.60 4.62
N ALA A 118 -7.51 21.24 5.03
CA ALA A 118 -8.57 20.96 4.08
C ALA A 118 -8.86 22.19 3.22
N TYR A 119 -8.71 22.05 1.90
CA TYR A 119 -9.01 23.11 0.95
C TYR A 119 -10.52 23.40 0.93
N LYS A 120 -10.90 24.64 1.23
CA LYS A 120 -12.31 25.09 1.30
C LYS A 120 -12.77 25.87 0.07
N GLY A 121 -11.89 26.09 -0.91
CA GLY A 121 -12.20 26.83 -2.12
C GLY A 121 -12.90 25.97 -3.18
N ALA A 122 -13.35 26.62 -4.26
CA ALA A 122 -13.81 25.90 -5.44
C ALA A 122 -12.62 25.15 -6.06
N LEU A 123 -12.81 23.85 -6.33
CA LEU A 123 -11.85 23.07 -7.09
C LEU A 123 -11.90 23.51 -8.55
N PRO A 124 -10.76 23.71 -9.22
CA PRO A 124 -10.76 23.95 -10.65
C PRO A 124 -11.36 22.76 -11.38
N THR A 125 -12.10 23.00 -12.46
CA THR A 125 -12.60 21.94 -13.33
C THR A 125 -11.40 21.12 -13.82
N ALA A 126 -11.35 19.84 -13.42
CA ALA A 126 -10.29 18.95 -13.89
C ALA A 126 -10.33 18.89 -15.42
N PRO A 127 -9.17 18.98 -16.11
CA PRO A 127 -9.14 18.85 -17.55
C PRO A 127 -9.65 17.45 -17.92
N THR A 128 -10.79 17.40 -18.59
CA THR A 128 -11.31 16.16 -19.15
C THR A 128 -10.49 15.80 -20.38
N GLN A 129 -9.79 14.67 -20.33
CA GLN A 129 -9.26 14.05 -21.54
C GLN A 129 -10.46 13.68 -22.43
N PRO A 130 -10.57 14.19 -23.66
CA PRO A 130 -11.73 13.94 -24.54
C PRO A 130 -11.88 12.47 -25.00
N ASN A 131 -11.18 11.52 -24.37
CA ASN A 131 -11.24 10.08 -24.66
C ASN A 131 -11.03 9.17 -23.42
N ALA A 132 -11.29 9.64 -22.20
CA ALA A 132 -11.13 8.81 -20.99
C ALA A 132 -12.10 7.60 -20.92
N ALA A 133 -13.15 7.58 -21.77
CA ALA A 133 -14.18 6.53 -21.80
C ALA A 133 -14.04 5.58 -23.00
N LYS A 134 -12.90 5.52 -23.68
CA LYS A 134 -12.63 4.35 -24.52
C LYS A 134 -12.01 3.28 -23.62
N PRO A 135 -12.62 2.09 -23.46
CA PRO A 135 -11.86 0.95 -22.94
C PRO A 135 -10.58 0.87 -23.76
N MET A 136 -9.48 0.50 -23.14
CA MET A 136 -8.18 0.33 -23.78
C MET A 136 -8.35 -0.68 -24.93
N GLN A 137 -8.78 -0.19 -26.10
CA GLN A 137 -8.75 -0.92 -27.34
C GLN A 137 -7.27 -1.12 -27.54
N SER A 138 -6.85 -2.38 -27.47
CA SER A 138 -5.54 -2.80 -27.95
C SER A 138 -5.30 -2.05 -29.25
N THR A 139 -4.37 -1.11 -29.24
CA THR A 139 -3.84 -0.53 -30.46
C THR A 139 -3.01 -1.64 -31.10
N SER A 140 -3.71 -2.60 -31.72
CA SER A 140 -3.13 -3.42 -32.76
C SER A 140 -2.71 -2.42 -33.83
N PRO A 141 -1.41 -2.29 -34.16
CA PRO A 141 -1.03 -1.50 -35.31
C PRO A 141 -1.77 -2.09 -36.52
N SER A 142 -2.53 -1.24 -37.20
CA SER A 142 -3.12 -1.55 -38.50
C SER A 142 -1.97 -1.71 -39.51
N SER A 143 -1.39 -2.90 -39.54
CA SER A 143 -0.67 -3.42 -40.69
C SER A 143 -1.45 -4.64 -41.16
N THR A 144 -2.02 -4.54 -42.36
CA THR A 144 -2.75 -5.58 -43.10
C THR A 144 -1.86 -6.74 -43.56
N LYS A 145 -1.01 -7.26 -42.69
CA LYS A 145 -0.35 -8.55 -42.89
C LYS A 145 -0.58 -9.39 -41.64
N GLU A 146 -1.40 -10.42 -41.80
CA GLU A 146 -1.52 -11.51 -40.85
C GLU A 146 -0.12 -12.12 -40.68
N ILE A 147 0.51 -11.88 -39.53
CA ILE A 147 1.78 -12.52 -39.18
C ILE A 147 1.41 -13.86 -38.56
N GLU A 148 1.45 -14.91 -39.36
CA GLU A 148 1.35 -16.28 -38.87
C GLU A 148 2.64 -16.65 -38.14
N VAL A 149 2.54 -16.88 -36.83
CA VAL A 149 3.67 -17.28 -35.98
C VAL A 149 3.55 -18.77 -35.64
N GLN A 150 4.55 -19.56 -36.01
CA GLN A 150 4.68 -20.93 -35.51
C GLN A 150 5.23 -20.92 -34.09
N VAL A 151 4.37 -21.20 -33.12
CA VAL A 151 4.74 -21.33 -31.71
C VAL A 151 5.33 -22.71 -31.46
N ARG A 152 6.64 -22.77 -31.17
CA ARG A 152 7.30 -23.98 -30.65
C ARG A 152 7.37 -23.89 -29.13
N LYS A 153 6.73 -24.82 -28.43
CA LYS A 153 6.84 -24.92 -26.97
C LYS A 153 8.29 -25.25 -26.59
N PRO A 154 8.87 -24.60 -25.55
CA PRO A 154 10.14 -25.07 -25.02
C PRO A 154 9.95 -26.47 -24.43
N ASN A 155 10.75 -27.44 -24.91
CA ASN A 155 10.86 -28.71 -24.22
C ASN A 155 11.56 -28.44 -22.87
N GLY A 156 10.91 -28.86 -21.80
CA GLY A 156 11.28 -28.52 -20.43
C GLY A 156 12.73 -28.85 -20.10
N HIS A 157 13.34 -27.98 -19.27
CA HIS A 157 14.53 -28.36 -18.53
C HIS A 157 14.11 -29.26 -17.37
N SER A 158 14.35 -30.56 -17.51
CA SER A 158 14.49 -31.44 -16.36
C SER A 158 15.87 -31.21 -15.76
N GLY A 159 15.91 -30.83 -14.49
CA GLY A 159 17.12 -30.90 -13.67
C GLY A 159 17.62 -29.55 -13.20
N HIS A 160 17.24 -29.19 -11.98
CA HIS A 160 18.18 -28.99 -10.87
C HIS A 160 17.52 -29.46 -9.58
#